data_AF-A0A535K9G4-F1
#
_entry.id   AF-A0A535K9G4-F1
#
_cell.length_a   1.000
_cell.length_b   1.000
_cell.length_c   1.000
_cell.angle_alpha   90.00
_cell.angle_beta   90.00
_cell.angle_gamma   90.00
#
_symmetry.space_group_name_H-M   'P 1'
#
loop_
_entity.id
_entity.type
_entity.pdbx_description
1 polymer ?
#
loop_
_entity_poly.entity_id
_entity_poly.type
_entity_poly.pdbx_seq_one_letter_code
_entity_poly.pdbx_strand_id
1 'polypeptide(L)' 'MSGVPSDDSRVLENFVDEAGRLSSIPVQRKKRLAVLRWLVEDFQPARLYSEAEVNRIISRRHPDFAALR' A
#
# COMPACT_ATOMS: atom_id res chain seq x y z
N MET A 1 -15.19 10.69 13.22
CA MET A 1 -14.06 9.74 13.09
C MET A 1 -12.89 10.32 13.85
N SER A 2 -12.57 9.74 14.99
CA SER A 2 -11.62 10.26 15.98
C SER A 2 -10.20 10.21 15.41
N GLY A 3 -9.57 11.37 15.22
CA GLY A 3 -8.23 11.54 14.67
C GLY A 3 -7.12 11.23 15.66
N VAL A 4 -7.02 9.99 16.12
CA VAL A 4 -5.76 9.48 16.70
C VAL A 4 -5.00 8.82 15.56
N PRO A 5 -3.81 9.31 15.18
CA PRO A 5 -3.01 8.63 14.18
C PRO A 5 -2.63 7.26 14.72
N SER A 6 -3.15 6.23 14.09
CA SER A 6 -2.77 4.84 14.32
C SER A 6 -1.28 4.69 14.05
N ASP A 7 -0.63 3.67 14.64
CA ASP A 7 0.75 3.29 14.29
C ASP A 7 0.96 3.23 12.76
N ASP A 8 -0.07 2.80 12.03
CA ASP A 8 -0.08 2.72 10.58
C ASP A 8 0.08 4.09 9.89
N SER A 9 -0.55 5.16 10.39
CA SER A 9 -0.43 6.51 9.80
C SER A 9 1.01 7.01 9.82
N ARG A 10 1.70 6.84 10.96
CA ARG A 10 3.12 7.18 11.09
C ARG A 10 4.01 6.33 10.19
N VAL A 11 3.64 5.07 9.94
CA VAL A 11 4.36 4.24 8.97
C VAL A 11 4.15 4.82 7.57
N LEU A 12 2.92 5.12 7.17
CA LEU A 12 2.64 5.64 5.82
C LEU A 12 3.35 6.96 5.56
N GLU A 13 3.44 7.88 6.52
CA GLU A 13 4.21 9.13 6.41
C GLU A 13 5.68 8.92 6.02
N ASN A 14 6.29 7.78 6.39
CA ASN A 14 7.68 7.47 6.08
C ASN A 14 7.89 6.72 4.76
N PHE A 15 6.84 6.10 4.21
CA PHE A 15 6.94 5.21 3.04
C PHE A 15 6.08 5.66 1.86
N VAL A 16 5.18 6.61 2.03
CA VAL A 16 4.31 7.13 0.98
C VAL A 16 4.66 8.60 0.72
N ASP A 17 4.92 8.93 -0.54
CA ASP A 17 5.22 10.30 -0.97
C ASP A 17 3.95 11.18 -1.01
N GLU A 18 4.13 12.48 -1.19
CA GLU A 18 3.02 13.44 -1.28
C GLU A 18 2.09 13.18 -2.48
N ALA A 19 2.57 12.46 -3.50
CA ALA A 19 1.79 12.03 -4.65
C ALA A 19 1.00 10.72 -4.39
N GLY A 20 1.07 10.18 -3.18
CA GLY A 20 0.38 8.96 -2.78
C GLY A 20 1.01 7.68 -3.34
N ARG A 21 2.31 7.70 -3.65
CA ARG A 21 3.08 6.56 -4.14
C ARG A 21 4.00 6.02 -3.05
N LEU A 22 4.15 4.71 -3.02
CA LEU A 22 5.10 4.04 -2.16
C LEU A 22 6.53 4.37 -2.65
N SER A 23 7.39 4.82 -1.74
CA SER A 23 8.78 5.19 -2.03
C SER A 23 9.75 4.02 -1.80
N SER A 24 9.40 3.13 -0.86
CA SER A 24 10.15 1.89 -0.60
C SER A 24 9.28 0.88 0.15
N ILE A 25 9.65 -0.40 0.08
CA ILE A 25 8.95 -1.48 0.78
C ILE A 25 9.59 -1.68 2.17
N PRO A 26 8.82 -1.59 3.27
CA PRO A 26 9.38 -1.82 4.59
C PRO A 26 9.87 -3.26 4.77
N VAL A 27 11.10 -3.42 5.27
CA VAL A 27 11.67 -4.75 5.61
C VAL A 27 11.00 -5.34 6.86
N GLN A 28 10.58 -4.50 7.81
CA GLN A 28 9.92 -4.95 9.04
C GLN A 28 8.48 -5.39 8.77
N ARG A 29 8.13 -6.62 9.18
CA ARG A 29 6.80 -7.21 8.96
C ARG A 29 5.63 -6.34 9.42
N LYS A 30 5.71 -5.72 10.62
CA LYS A 30 4.63 -4.84 11.14
C LYS A 30 4.39 -3.64 10.22
N LYS A 31 5.47 -3.02 9.72
CA LYS A 31 5.41 -1.88 8.80
C LYS A 31 4.91 -2.31 7.41
N ARG A 32 5.38 -3.45 6.91
CA ARG A 32 4.90 -4.03 5.65
C ARG A 32 3.40 -4.30 5.68
N LEU A 33 2.87 -4.81 6.81
CA LEU A 33 1.43 -5.00 7.00
C LEU A 33 0.64 -3.68 6.97
N ALA A 34 1.18 -2.59 7.51
CA ALA A 34 0.54 -1.28 7.42
C ALA A 34 0.44 -0.79 5.96
N VAL A 35 1.53 -0.93 5.19
CA VAL A 35 1.54 -0.62 3.75
C VAL A 35 0.55 -1.51 2.98
N LEU A 36 0.47 -2.81 3.29
CA LEU A 36 -0.47 -3.72 2.64
C LEU A 36 -1.94 -3.36 2.95
N ARG A 37 -2.25 -2.96 4.19
CA ARG A 37 -3.57 -2.46 4.55
C ARG A 37 -3.94 -1.21 3.79
N TRP A 38 -3.00 -0.30 3.59
CA TRP A 38 -3.22 0.89 2.77
C TRP A 38 -3.41 0.56 1.28
N LEU A 39 -2.59 -0.33 0.71
CA LEU A 39 -2.74 -0.77 -0.69
C LEU A 39 -4.08 -1.45 -0.95
N VAL A 40 -4.66 -2.15 0.04
CA VAL A 40 -5.95 -2.84 -0.13
C VAL A 40 -7.11 -1.87 -0.38
N GLU A 41 -6.97 -0.59 0.00
CA GLU A 41 -7.98 0.44 -0.20
C GLU A 41 -8.22 0.74 -1.68
N ASP A 42 -7.26 0.41 -2.56
CA ASP A 42 -7.42 0.54 -4.01
C ASP A 42 -8.24 -0.60 -4.64
N PHE A 43 -8.58 -1.63 -3.86
CA PHE A 43 -9.34 -2.79 -4.31
C PHE A 43 -10.79 -2.75 -3.84
N GLN A 44 -11.70 -3.08 -4.75
CA GLN A 44 -13.12 -3.27 -4.40
C GLN A 44 -13.31 -4.59 -3.63
N PRO A 45 -14.03 -4.57 -2.49
CA PRO A 45 -14.42 -5.78 -1.77
C PRO A 45 -15.25 -6.72 -2.64
N ALA A 46 -15.16 -8.03 -2.36
CA ALA A 46 -15.95 -9.08 -3.02
C ALA A 46 -15.78 -9.15 -4.56
N ARG A 47 -14.71 -8.59 -5.12
CA ARG A 47 -14.34 -8.72 -6.52
C ARG A 47 -13.13 -9.62 -6.68
N LEU A 48 -13.20 -10.53 -7.66
CA LEU A 48 -12.05 -11.30 -8.11
C LEU A 48 -11.24 -10.48 -9.12
N TYR A 49 -9.92 -10.53 -8.98
CA TYR A 49 -8.98 -9.85 -9.86
C TYR A 49 -8.03 -10.88 -10.47
N SER A 50 -7.78 -10.76 -11.77
CA SER A 50 -6.66 -11.43 -12.41
C SER A 50 -5.33 -10.82 -11.93
N GLU A 51 -4.23 -11.57 -12.02
CA GLU A 51 -2.89 -11.06 -11.72
C GLU A 51 -2.57 -9.78 -12.51
N ALA A 52 -2.98 -9.72 -13.78
CA ALA A 52 -2.79 -8.54 -14.62
C ALA A 52 -3.57 -7.32 -14.14
N GLU A 53 -4.75 -7.49 -13.52
CA GLU A 53 -5.49 -6.39 -12.90
C GLU A 53 -4.86 -5.97 -11.59
N VAL A 54 -4.44 -6.92 -10.74
CA VAL A 54 -3.72 -6.63 -9.50
C VAL A 54 -2.46 -5.81 -9.79
N ASN A 55 -1.65 -6.25 -10.75
CA ASN A 55 -0.43 -5.55 -11.16
C ASN A 55 -0.73 -4.14 -11.67
N ARG A 56 -1.81 -3.95 -12.45
CA ARG A 56 -2.25 -2.63 -12.94
C ARG A 56 -2.75 -1.71 -11.84
N ILE A 57 -3.32 -2.24 -10.76
CA ILE A 57 -3.77 -1.44 -9.62
C ILE A 57 -2.56 -1.02 -8.80
N ILE A 58 -1.70 -1.98 -8.43
CA ILE A 58 -0.51 -1.72 -7.61
C ILE A 58 0.50 -0.80 -8.33
N SER A 59 0.64 -0.91 -9.66
CA SER A 59 1.59 -0.09 -10.42
C SER A 59 1.31 1.42 -10.35
N ARG A 60 0.07 1.82 -10.01
CA ARG A 60 -0.29 3.23 -9.76
C ARG A 60 0.38 3.78 -8.51
N ARG A 61 0.59 2.92 -7.51
CA ARG A 61 1.18 3.25 -6.21
C ARG A 61 2.68 3.01 -6.19
N HIS A 62 3.20 2.04 -6.93
CA HIS A 62 4.64 1.80 -7.03
C HIS A 62 4.97 1.25 -8.43
N PRO A 63 5.62 2.01 -9.32
CA PRO A 63 5.90 1.55 -10.68
C PRO A 63 6.83 0.33 -10.70
N ASP A 64 7.70 0.17 -9.70
CA ASP A 64 8.51 -1.03 -9.49
C ASP A 64 7.82 -2.03 -8.54
N PHE A 65 6.56 -2.35 -8.82
CA PHE A 65 5.74 -3.25 -8.00
C PHE A 65 6.28 -4.69 -7.99
N ALA A 66 7.22 -5.02 -8.88
CA ALA A 66 7.87 -6.33 -8.91
C ALA A 66 8.58 -6.67 -7.58
N ALA A 67 9.05 -5.64 -6.86
CA ALA A 67 9.65 -5.81 -5.53
C ALA A 67 8.65 -6.20 -4.42
N LEU A 68 7.33 -6.13 -4.66
CA LEU A 68 6.29 -6.53 -3.70
C LEU A 68 5.95 -8.04 -3.73
N ARG A 69 6.47 -8.79 -4.72
CA ARG A 69 6.27 -10.24 -4.87
C ARG A 69 6.85 -11.05 -3.70
#